data_AF-A0A924UCQ6-F1
#
_entry.id   AF-A0A924UCQ6-F1
#
_cell.length_a   1.000
_cell.length_b   1.000
_cell.length_c   1.000
_cell.angle_alpha   90.00
_cell.angle_beta   90.00
_cell.angle_gamma   90.00
#
_symmetry.space_group_name_H-M   'P 1'
#
loop_
_entity.id
_entity.type
_entity.pdbx_description
1 polymer ?
#
loop_
_entity_poly.entity_id
_entity_poly.type
_entity_poly.pdbx_seq_one_letter_code
_entity_poly.pdbx_strand_id
1 'polypeptide(L)' 'MLKIQHITHSVEGPPLFEGAPAPIPTGHKVGLVGRNGAGKTTLFRLIKKELALEGGDIS' A
#
# COMPACT_ATOMS: atom_id res chain seq x y z
N MET A 1 7.38 6.25 11.94
CA MET A 1 7.60 6.42 10.49
C MET A 1 7.00 5.21 9.82
N LEU A 2 6.07 5.41 8.90
CA LEU A 2 5.47 4.33 8.11
C LEU A 2 6.33 4.10 6.87
N LYS A 3 6.70 2.86 6.59
CA LYS A 3 7.43 2.45 5.39
C LYS A 3 6.58 1.47 4.61
N ILE A 4 6.52 1.67 3.31
CA ILE A 4 5.95 0.72 2.36
C ILE A 4 7.10 0.32 1.44
N GLN A 5 7.44 -0.96 1.37
CA GLN A 5 8.60 -1.45 0.65
C GLN A 5 8.23 -2.62 -0.27
N HIS A 6 8.32 -2.36 -1.58
CA HIS A 6 8.13 -3.35 -2.64
C HIS A 6 6.89 -4.24 -2.46
N ILE A 7 5.79 -3.65 -2.01
CA ILE A 7 4.57 -4.40 -1.72
C ILE A 7 3.99 -4.99 -2.99
N THR A 8 3.53 -6.23 -2.89
CA THR A 8 2.72 -6.89 -3.92
C THR A 8 1.44 -7.41 -3.29
N HIS A 9 0.33 -7.15 -3.98
CA HIS A 9 -0.98 -7.65 -3.61
C HIS A 9 -1.90 -7.58 -4.84
N SER A 10 -2.75 -8.58 -5.01
CA SER A 10 -3.64 -8.72 -6.16
C SER A 10 -5.10 -8.73 -5.71
N VAL A 11 -5.99 -8.10 -6.49
CA VAL A 11 -7.45 -8.18 -6.28
C VAL A 11 -8.02 -8.76 -7.56
N GLU A 12 -8.10 -10.09 -7.62
CA GLU A 12 -8.57 -10.87 -8.78
C GLU A 12 -7.95 -10.42 -10.12
N GLY A 13 -6.86 -11.08 -10.52
CA GLY A 13 -6.17 -10.80 -11.78
C GLY A 13 -4.76 -10.23 -11.55
N PRO A 14 -4.28 -9.30 -12.38
CA PRO A 14 -2.90 -8.81 -12.31
C PRO A 14 -2.63 -8.04 -11.00
N PRO A 15 -1.35 -7.91 -10.59
CA PRO A 15 -0.97 -7.23 -9.36
C PRO A 15 -1.53 -5.79 -9.31
N LEU A 16 -2.16 -5.45 -8.18
CA LEU A 16 -2.69 -4.11 -7.93
C LEU A 16 -1.59 -3.14 -7.47
N PHE A 17 -0.57 -3.66 -6.79
CA PHE A 17 0.62 -2.91 -6.41
C PHE A 17 1.87 -3.61 -6.94
N GLU A 18 2.74 -2.84 -7.60
CA GLU A 18 4.05 -3.28 -8.04
C GLU A 18 5.11 -2.27 -7.57
N GLY A 19 5.82 -2.62 -6.50
CA GLY A 19 7.23 -2.22 -6.36
C GLY A 19 7.57 -0.79 -5.97
N ALA A 20 6.63 0.12 -5.69
CA ALA A 20 6.96 1.52 -5.35
C ALA A 20 7.23 1.73 -3.85
N PRO A 21 8.47 2.01 -3.40
CA PRO A 21 8.74 2.33 -2.02
C PRO A 21 8.20 3.73 -1.65
N ALA A 22 7.56 3.82 -0.49
CA ALA A 22 7.01 5.08 0.01
C ALA A 22 7.29 5.25 1.51
N PRO A 23 8.37 5.95 1.90
CA PRO A 23 8.61 6.32 3.28
C PRO A 23 7.76 7.53 3.69
N ILE A 24 7.08 7.44 4.82
CA ILE A 24 6.25 8.48 5.41
C ILE A 24 6.82 8.83 6.79
N PRO A 25 7.56 9.95 6.90
CA PRO A 25 8.19 10.34 8.16
C PRO A 25 7.16 10.63 9.26
N THR A 26 7.58 10.43 10.50
CA THR A 26 6.73 10.74 11.67
C THR A 26 6.31 12.22 11.66
N GLY A 27 5.06 12.49 12.03
CA GLY A 27 4.51 13.86 12.10
C GLY A 27 4.03 14.44 10.77
N HIS A 28 4.22 13.74 9.64
CA HIS A 28 3.74 14.21 8.34
C HIS A 28 2.26 13.85 8.12
N LYS A 29 1.56 14.74 7.40
CA LYS A 29 0.22 14.49 6.87
C LYS A 29 0.35 14.21 5.38
N VAL A 30 -0.08 13.03 4.94
CA VAL A 30 0.03 12.57 3.55
C VAL A 30 -1.35 12.19 3.03
N GLY A 31 -1.67 12.60 1.80
CA GLY A 31 -2.89 12.22 1.10
C GLY A 31 -2.59 11.18 0.03
N LEU A 32 -3.45 10.17 -0.08
CA LEU A 32 -3.40 9.16 -1.15
C LEU A 32 -4.44 9.51 -2.22
N VAL A 33 -3.99 9.81 -3.44
CA VAL A 33 -4.84 10.20 -4.57
C VAL A 33 -4.74 9.21 -5.72
N GLY A 34 -5.81 9.11 -6.52
CA GLY A 34 -5.90 8.19 -7.65
C GLY A 34 -7.34 7.93 -8.06
N ARG A 35 -7.54 7.33 -9.24
CA ARG A 35 -8.87 6.99 -9.77
C ARG A 35 -9.60 5.97 -8.90
N ASN A 36 -10.91 5.82 -9.09
CA ASN A 36 -11.64 4.68 -8.52
C ASN A 36 -11.06 3.37 -9.08
N GLY A 37 -10.91 2.37 -8.20
CA GLY A 37 -10.23 1.11 -8.54
C GLY A 37 -8.70 1.14 -8.43
N ALA A 38 -8.05 2.30 -8.24
CA ALA A 38 -6.57 2.39 -8.13
C ALA A 38 -5.98 1.84 -6.81
N GLY A 39 -6.74 1.04 -6.06
CA GLY A 39 -6.24 0.37 -4.85
C GLY A 39 -6.16 1.21 -3.58
N LYS A 40 -6.67 2.45 -3.56
CA LYS A 40 -6.57 3.32 -2.35
C LYS A 40 -7.08 2.65 -1.06
N THR A 41 -8.31 2.17 -1.06
CA THR A 41 -8.90 1.47 0.10
C THR A 41 -8.12 0.20 0.44
N THR A 42 -7.65 -0.54 -0.58
CA THR A 42 -6.83 -1.73 -0.41
C THR A 42 -5.51 -1.42 0.29
N LEU A 43 -4.82 -0.33 -0.08
CA LEU A 43 -3.59 0.11 0.56
C LEU A 43 -3.81 0.44 2.04
N PHE A 44 -4.89 1.13 2.37
CA PHE A 44 -5.24 1.41 3.77
C PHE A 44 -5.49 0.12 4.56
N ARG A 45 -6.17 -0.87 3.97
CA ARG A 45 -6.39 -2.18 4.61
C ARG A 45 -5.08 -2.94 4.83
N LEU A 46 -4.16 -2.90 3.88
CA LEU A 46 -2.82 -3.49 4.01
C LEU A 46 -2.02 -2.81 5.14
N ILE A 47 -2.00 -1.48 5.19
CA ILE A 47 -1.36 -0.71 6.27
C ILE A 47 -1.93 -1.07 7.64
N LYS A 48 -3.26 -1.25 7.72
CA LYS A 48 -3.97 -1.62 8.94
C LYS A 48 -3.87 -3.12 9.27
N LYS A 49 -3.16 -3.91 8.45
CA LYS A 49 -3.02 -5.36 8.57
C LYS A 49 -4.36 -6.12 8.51
N GLU A 50 -5.36 -5.53 7.87
CA GLU A 50 -6.67 -6.15 7.59
C GLU A 50 -6.62 -7.06 6.35
N LEU A 51 -5.59 -6.89 5.51
CA LEU A 51 -5.27 -7.74 4.37
C LEU A 51 -3.81 -8.20 4.46
N ALA A 52 -3.53 -9.37 3.90
CA ALA A 52 -2.18 -9.92 3.84
C ALA A 52 -1.43 -9.43 2.58
N LEU A 53 -0.15 -9.14 2.75
CA LEU A 53 0.76 -8.92 1.63
C LEU A 53 1.11 -10.25 0.97
N GLU A 54 1.24 -10.25 -0.34
CA GLU A 54 1.79 -11.38 -1.10
C GLU A 54 3.33 -11.28 -1.18
N GLY A 55 3.86 -10.08 -0.97
CA GLY A 55 5.29 -9.78 -0.97
C GLY A 55 5.56 -8.35 -0.51
N GLY A 56 6.83 -8.09 -0.17
CA GLY A 56 7.27 -6.81 0.40
C GLY A 56 7.00 -6.68 1.90
N ASP A 57 7.03 -5.44 2.40
CA ASP A 57 6.88 -5.13 3.81
C ASP A 57 6.16 -3.78 4.05
N ILE A 58 5.42 -3.72 5.16
CA ILE A 58 4.87 -2.48 5.72
C ILE A 58 5.19 -2.41 7.22
N SER A 59 6.01 -1.41 7.60
CA SER A 59 6.52 -1.20 8.98
C SER A 59 6.28 0.21 9.50
#